data_AF-A0A7W0M3H0-F1
#
_entry.id   AF-A0A7W0M3H0-F1
#
_cell.length_a   1.000
_cell.length_b   1.000
_cell.length_c   1.000
_cell.angle_alpha   90.00
_cell.angle_beta   90.00
_cell.angle_gamma   90.00
#
_symmetry.space_group_name_H-M   'P 1'
#
loop_
_entity.id
_entity.type
_entity.pdbx_description
1 polymer ?
#
loop_
_entity_poly.entity_id
_entity_poly.type
_entity_poly.pdbx_seq_one_letter_code
_entity_poly.pdbx_strand_id
1 'polypeptide(L)' 'IGRTHAGTCVVLLVQDLQIRIVDAITGELLRELTLDPNRDYQPTGAPKGPTRK' A
#
# COMPACT_ATOMS: atom_id res chain seq x y z
N ILE A 1 -0.45 1.34 2.79
CA ILE A 1 -0.07 0.34 3.83
C ILE A 1 -0.05 1.04 5.17
N GLY A 2 0.70 2.14 5.30
CA GLY A 2 0.64 3.01 6.48
C GLY A 2 1.54 2.54 7.62
N ARG A 3 1.46 3.24 8.76
CA ARG A 3 2.39 3.08 9.89
C ARG A 3 2.33 1.70 10.56
N THR A 4 1.22 0.97 10.42
CA THR A 4 1.04 -0.40 10.97
C THR A 4 2.09 -1.39 10.46
N HIS A 5 2.63 -1.18 9.25
CA HIS A 5 3.62 -2.08 8.62
C HIS A 5 5.04 -1.48 8.63
N ALA A 6 5.34 -0.60 9.60
CA ALA A 6 6.65 0.00 9.72
C ALA A 6 7.72 -1.07 10.03
N GLY A 7 8.80 -1.09 9.24
CA GLY A 7 9.87 -2.08 9.39
C GLY A 7 9.56 -3.46 8.77
N THR A 8 8.37 -3.66 8.20
CA THR A 8 8.04 -4.89 7.47
C THR A 8 8.70 -4.86 6.09
N CYS A 9 9.51 -5.87 5.78
CA CYS A 9 10.03 -6.10 4.43
C CYS A 9 8.90 -6.61 3.52
N VAL A 10 8.79 -6.07 2.30
CA VAL A 10 7.73 -6.42 1.36
C VAL A 10 8.26 -6.75 -0.02
N VAL A 11 7.52 -7.59 -0.74
CA VAL A 11 7.67 -7.82 -2.17
C VAL A 11 6.58 -7.06 -2.91
N LEU A 12 6.99 -6.27 -3.90
CA LEU A 12 6.11 -5.56 -4.81
C LEU A 12 5.95 -6.37 -6.10
N LEU A 13 4.74 -6.81 -6.38
CA LEU A 13 4.38 -7.41 -7.66
C LEU A 13 3.65 -6.36 -8.48
N VAL A 14 4.25 -5.98 -9.62
CA VAL A 14 3.73 -4.92 -10.50
C VAL A 14 3.45 -5.51 -11.87
N GLN A 15 2.22 -5.37 -12.34
CA GLN A 15 1.79 -5.71 -13.68
C GLN A 15 0.96 -4.56 -14.24
N ASP A 16 1.52 -3.83 -15.19
CA ASP A 16 0.94 -2.58 -15.70
C ASP A 16 0.61 -1.61 -14.55
N LEU A 17 -0.67 -1.30 -14.37
CA LEU A 17 -1.15 -0.45 -13.28
C LEU A 17 -1.59 -1.25 -12.05
N GLN A 18 -1.61 -2.57 -12.09
CA GLN A 18 -1.99 -3.40 -10.94
C GLN A 18 -0.77 -3.64 -10.06
N ILE A 19 -0.90 -3.31 -8.78
CA ILE A 19 0.15 -3.47 -7.78
C ILE A 19 -0.37 -4.31 -6.62
N ARG A 20 0.36 -5.38 -6.31
CA ARG A 20 0.17 -6.18 -5.10
C ARG A 20 1.38 -6.05 -4.19
N ILE A 21 1.12 -5.88 -2.90
CA ILE A 21 2.13 -5.72 -1.86
C ILE A 21 2.01 -6.88 -0.91
N VAL A 22 3.06 -7.68 -0.84
CA VAL A 22 3.08 -8.97 -0.16
C VAL A 22 4.15 -8.93 0.93
N ASP A 23 3.86 -9.50 2.10
CA ASP A 23 4.87 -9.71 3.14
C ASP A 23 6.00 -10.60 2.60
N ALA A 24 7.25 -10.16 2.76
CA ALA A 24 8.39 -10.87 2.17
C ALA A 24 8.70 -12.22 2.85
N ILE A 25 8.24 -12.44 4.08
CA ILE A 25 8.50 -13.64 4.87
C ILE A 25 7.30 -14.59 4.81
N THR A 26 6.09 -14.08 5.04
CA THR A 26 4.88 -14.92 5.15
C THR A 26 4.21 -15.16 3.79
N GLY A 27 4.45 -14.29 2.81
CA GLY A 27 3.74 -14.34 1.53
C GLY A 27 2.29 -13.81 1.61
N GLU A 28 1.90 -13.19 2.73
CA GLU A 28 0.55 -12.65 2.91
C GLU A 28 0.34 -11.37 2.09
N LEU A 29 -0.83 -11.25 1.46
CA LEU A 29 -1.20 -10.04 0.73
C LEU A 29 -1.57 -8.93 1.71
N LEU A 30 -0.76 -7.87 1.77
CA LEU A 30 -0.96 -6.72 2.65
C LEU A 30 -1.81 -5.62 2.02
N ARG A 31 -1.71 -5.45 0.71
CA ARG A 31 -2.52 -4.47 -0.06
C ARG A 31 -2.54 -4.82 -1.54
N GLU A 32 -3.67 -4.57 -2.16
CA GLU A 32 -3.83 -4.48 -3.61
C GLU A 32 -4.30 -3.07 -3.99
N LEU A 33 -3.76 -2.52 -5.08
CA LEU A 33 -4.24 -1.27 -5.66
C LEU A 33 -4.03 -1.21 -7.18
N THR A 34 -4.82 -0.38 -7.84
CA THR A 34 -4.51 0.12 -9.18
C THR A 34 -3.81 1.48 -9.07
N LEU A 35 -2.66 1.62 -9.70
CA LEU A 35 -1.90 2.87 -9.79
C LEU A 35 -2.63 3.87 -10.70
N ASP A 36 -2.88 5.07 -10.19
CA ASP A 36 -3.31 6.21 -10.99
C ASP A 36 -2.09 7.09 -11.32
N PRO A 37 -1.61 7.10 -12.58
CA PRO A 37 -0.40 7.83 -12.95
C PRO A 37 -0.54 9.36 -12.87
N ASN A 38 -1.76 9.89 -12.72
CA ASN A 38 -2.00 11.33 -12.58
C ASN A 38 -1.95 11.80 -11.12
N ARG A 39 -1.61 10.90 -10.18
CA ARG A 39 -1.61 11.18 -8.74
C ARG A 39 -0.28 10.78 -8.11
N ASP A 40 0.38 11.76 -7.53
CA ASP A 40 1.62 11.54 -6.77
C ASP A 40 1.40 10.73 -5.47
N TYR A 41 0.15 10.68 -4.98
CA TYR A 41 -0.22 9.94 -3.78
C TYR A 41 -1.40 8.98 -4.02
N GLN A 42 -1.17 7.70 -3.72
CA GLN A 42 -2.17 6.64 -3.81
C GLN A 42 -2.82 6.37 -2.45
N PRO A 43 -4.07 6.81 -2.23
CA PRO A 43 -4.73 6.71 -0.93
C PRO A 43 -4.92 5.25 -0.50
N THR A 44 -4.82 5.00 0.80
CA THR A 44 -4.93 3.66 1.36
C THR A 44 -6.35 3.12 1.46
N GLY A 45 -7.37 3.94 1.15
CA GLY A 45 -8.79 3.60 1.34
C GLY A 45 -9.27 3.68 2.80
N ALA A 46 -8.34 3.76 3.76
CA ALA A 46 -8.67 3.98 5.16
C ALA A 46 -9.26 5.39 5.38
N PRO A 47 -10.23 5.55 6.30
CA PRO A 47 -10.72 6.87 6.67
C PRO A 47 -9.56 7.77 7.08
N LYS A 48 -9.62 9.05 6.67
CA LYS A 48 -8.62 10.03 7.10
C LYS A 48 -8.67 10.10 8.64
N GLY A 49 -7.50 9.97 9.26
CA GLY A 49 -7.38 10.17 10.70
C GLY A 49 -7.84 11.57 11.10
N PRO A 50 -8.19 11.80 12.38
CA PRO A 50 -8.66 13.10 12.83
C PRO A 50 -7.64 14.19 12.50
N THR A 51 -8.11 15.30 11.94
CA THR A 51 -7.28 16.49 11.71
C THR A 51 -6.81 16.99 13.07
N ARG A 52 -5.49 16.96 13.32
CA ARG A 52 -4.93 17.53 14.54
C ARG A 52 -5.20 19.05 14.51
N LYS A 53 -5.79 19.58 15.59
CA LYS A 53 -5.94 21.03 15.78
C LYS A 53 -4.58 21.70 15.97
#